data_AF-A0A1G1MPP5-F1
#
_entry.id   AF-A0A1G1MPP5-F1
#
_cell.length_a   1.000
_cell.length_b   1.000
_cell.length_c   1.000
_cell.angle_alpha   90.00
_cell.angle_beta   90.00
_cell.angle_gamma   90.00
#
_symmetry.space_group_name_H-M   'P 1'
#
loop_
_entity.id
_entity.type
_entity.pdbx_description
1 polymer ?
#
loop_
_entity_poly.entity_id
_entity_poly.type
_entity_poly.pdbx_seq_one_letter_code
_entity_poly.pdbx_strand_id
1 'polypeptide(L)'
;MRKAIGESNRRRKIQLEFNEKNNITPRSIQKAIRAGIEDLEEAEEFTQDLTGQNRDEYELNKYIAQLEYEMELAARNLQFERAAELRDQIQNLKPGFVS
;
A
#
# COMPACT_ATOMS: atom_id res chain seq x y z
N MET A 1 28.18 -5.63 21.23
CA MET A 1 27.13 -4.77 21.84
C MET A 1 27.49 -3.29 21.91
N ARG A 2 28.57 -2.87 22.58
CA ARG A 2 28.95 -1.44 22.73
C ARG A 2 28.96 -0.62 21.42
N LYS A 3 29.48 -1.19 20.32
CA LYS A 3 29.52 -0.54 19.00
C LYS A 3 28.12 -0.32 18.38
N ALA A 4 27.24 -1.31 18.47
CA ALA A 4 25.88 -1.23 17.91
C ALA A 4 25.02 -0.20 18.64
N ILE A 5 25.16 -0.13 19.98
CA ILE A 5 24.49 0.88 20.80
C ILE A 5 25.02 2.29 20.46
N GLY A 6 26.34 2.44 20.31
CA GLY A 6 26.95 3.71 19.89
C GLY A 6 26.45 4.20 18.54
N GLU A 7 26.36 3.31 17.54
CA GLU A 7 25.85 3.65 16.22
C GLU A 7 24.36 4.01 16.24
N SER A 8 23.55 3.29 17.04
CA SER A 8 22.13 3.63 17.24
C SER A 8 21.95 5.03 17.84
N ASN A 9 22.76 5.38 18.84
CA ASN A 9 22.72 6.70 19.48
C ASN A 9 23.18 7.81 18.52
N ARG A 10 24.22 7.55 17.72
CA ARG A 10 24.70 8.48 16.68
C ARG A 10 23.61 8.77 15.66
N ARG A 11 22.91 7.74 15.15
CA ARG A 11 21.82 7.91 14.17
C ARG A 11 20.63 8.67 14.77
N ARG A 12 20.24 8.33 16.01
CA ARG A 12 19.13 9.02 16.69
C ARG A 12 19.39 10.51 16.84
N LYS A 13 20.62 10.91 17.19
CA LYS A 13 20.99 12.33 17.29
C LYS A 13 20.79 13.08 15.97
N ILE A 14 21.29 12.52 14.87
CA ILE A 14 21.14 13.12 13.53
C ILE A 14 19.66 13.26 13.15
N GLN A 15 18.85 12.24 13.45
CA GLN A 15 17.41 12.25 13.15
C GLN A 15 16.67 13.33 13.95
N LEU A 16 17.01 13.53 15.23
CA LEU A 16 16.39 14.56 16.06
C LEU A 16 16.75 15.98 15.59
N GLU A 17 18.04 16.23 15.29
CA GLU A 17 18.50 17.52 14.77
C GLU A 17 17.85 17.85 13.42
N PHE A 18 17.69 16.85 12.55
CA PHE A 18 16.98 17.01 11.29
C PHE A 18 15.50 17.32 11.52
N ASN A 19 14.84 16.59 12.42
CA ASN A 19 13.43 16.79 12.72
C ASN A 19 13.16 18.18 13.31
N GLU A 20 14.01 18.64 14.23
CA GLU A 20 13.92 19.98 14.82
C GLU A 20 14.12 21.07 13.76
N LYS A 21 15.15 20.96 12.93
CA LYS A 21 15.43 21.93 11.85
C LYS A 21 14.29 22.03 10.83
N ASN A 22 13.55 20.94 10.61
CA ASN A 22 12.49 20.86 9.60
C ASN A 22 11.06 20.90 10.20
N ASN A 23 10.91 21.14 11.51
CA ASN A 23 9.62 21.08 12.22
C ASN A 23 8.84 19.76 11.99
N ILE A 24 9.54 18.63 11.93
CA ILE A 24 8.96 17.29 11.72
C ILE A 24 8.66 16.64 13.07
N THR A 25 7.39 16.36 13.34
CA THR A 25 6.99 15.55 14.49
C THR A 25 7.01 14.06 14.11
N PRO A 26 7.81 13.20 14.77
CA PRO A 26 7.79 11.77 14.52
C PRO A 26 6.40 11.21 14.81
N ARG A 27 5.83 10.49 13.84
CA ARG A 27 4.56 9.76 14.00
C ARG A 27 4.77 8.31 13.61
N SER A 28 4.06 7.41 14.29
CA SER A 28 4.01 6.00 13.87
C SER A 28 3.40 5.93 12.47
N ILE A 29 4.02 5.16 11.58
CA ILE A 29 3.47 4.90 10.27
C ILE A 29 2.21 4.04 10.47
N GLN A 30 1.03 4.61 10.20
CA GLN A 30 -0.20 3.83 10.09
C GLN A 30 -0.25 3.25 8.68
N LYS A 31 0.34 2.07 8.48
CA LYS A 31 -0.03 1.26 7.32
C LYS A 31 -1.37 0.64 7.67
N ALA A 32 -2.41 0.91 6.89
CA ALA A 32 -3.60 0.09 6.95
C ALA A 32 -3.14 -1.36 6.76
N ILE A 33 -3.27 -2.17 7.81
CA ILE A 33 -3.14 -3.60 7.67
C ILE A 33 -4.29 -3.94 6.72
N ARG A 34 -3.95 -4.19 5.45
CA ARG A 34 -4.88 -4.75 4.49
C ARG A 34 -5.44 -5.98 5.20
N ALA A 35 -6.73 -5.93 5.57
CA ALA A 35 -7.40 -7.05 6.22
C ALA A 35 -7.02 -8.30 5.44
N GLY A 36 -6.63 -9.35 6.18
CA GLY A 36 -6.04 -10.54 5.62
C GLY A 36 -6.89 -11.06 4.46
N ILE A 37 -6.21 -11.66 3.49
CA ILE A 37 -6.78 -12.34 2.32
C ILE A 37 -7.95 -13.28 2.68
N GLU A 38 -8.07 -13.66 3.95
CA GLU A 38 -9.12 -14.50 4.54
C GLU A 38 -10.51 -13.83 4.61
N ASP A 39 -10.62 -12.50 4.74
CA ASP A 39 -11.93 -11.82 4.80
C ASP A 39 -12.57 -11.58 3.41
N LEU A 40 -11.84 -11.88 2.32
CA LEU A 40 -12.34 -11.75 0.95
C LEU A 40 -13.10 -12.99 0.46
N GLU A 41 -12.90 -14.16 1.07
CA GLU A 41 -13.59 -15.40 0.69
C GLU A 41 -14.97 -15.54 1.35
N GLU A 42 -15.20 -14.98 2.55
CA GLU A 42 -16.49 -15.14 3.26
C GLU A 42 -17.61 -14.20 2.75
N ALA A 43 -17.28 -13.26 1.86
CA ALA A 43 -18.26 -12.39 1.20
C ALA A 43 -18.75 -12.93 -0.16
N GLU A 44 -18.40 -14.18 -0.53
CA GLU A 44 -18.81 -14.78 -1.80
C GLU A 44 -20.24 -15.39 -1.80
N GLU A 45 -20.95 -15.41 -0.67
CA GLU A 45 -22.24 -16.11 -0.58
C GLU A 45 -23.43 -15.29 -0.04
N PHE A 46 -23.49 -13.97 -0.28
CA PHE A 46 -24.78 -13.27 -0.17
C PHE A 46 -24.76 -11.93 -0.88
N THR A 47 -25.15 -11.87 -2.15
CA THR A 47 -25.89 -10.75 -2.81
C THR A 47 -25.82 -10.89 -4.33
N GLN A 48 -26.47 -11.92 -4.87
CA GLN A 48 -26.76 -11.96 -6.31
C GLN A 48 -28.07 -11.27 -6.70
N ASP A 49 -28.77 -10.58 -5.79
CA ASP A 49 -30.17 -10.19 -6.08
C ASP A 49 -30.62 -8.76 -5.73
N LEU A 50 -29.79 -7.83 -5.24
CA LEU A 50 -30.36 -6.56 -4.72
C LEU A 50 -29.66 -5.22 -5.00
N THR A 51 -28.55 -5.13 -5.73
CA THR A 51 -27.91 -3.82 -5.96
C THR A 51 -27.56 -3.62 -7.43
N GLY A 52 -28.14 -2.61 -8.07
CA GLY A 52 -27.84 -2.21 -9.44
C GLY A 52 -26.43 -1.65 -9.60
N GLN A 53 -25.40 -2.48 -9.39
CA GLN A 53 -24.04 -2.21 -9.84
C GLN A 53 -24.00 -2.39 -11.35
N ASN A 54 -23.61 -1.34 -12.07
CA ASN A 54 -23.42 -1.41 -13.50
C ASN A 54 -22.34 -2.47 -13.78
N ARG A 55 -22.60 -3.38 -14.72
CA ARG A 55 -21.66 -4.43 -15.16
C ARG A 55 -20.23 -3.90 -15.41
N ASP A 56 -20.14 -2.65 -15.84
CA ASP A 56 -18.90 -1.94 -16.10
C ASP A 56 -18.03 -1.71 -14.84
N GLU A 57 -18.65 -1.52 -13.68
CA GLU A 57 -17.94 -1.34 -12.41
C GLU A 57 -17.33 -2.67 -11.90
N TYR A 58 -18.04 -3.78 -12.13
CA TYR A 58 -17.53 -5.12 -11.82
C TYR A 58 -16.31 -5.48 -12.68
N GLU A 59 -16.40 -5.27 -14.00
CA GLU A 59 -15.28 -5.51 -14.92
C GLU A 59 -14.08 -4.60 -14.63
N LEU A 60 -14.33 -3.33 -14.28
CA LEU A 60 -13.29 -2.40 -13.85
C LEU A 60 -12.58 -2.86 -12.59
N ASN A 61 -13.33 -3.29 -11.56
CA ASN A 61 -12.75 -3.80 -10.31
C ASN A 61 -11.93 -5.08 -10.53
N LYS A 62 -12.39 -5.98 -11.39
CA LYS A 62 -11.65 -7.19 -11.77
C LYS A 62 -10.33 -6.85 -12.47
N TYR A 63 -10.36 -5.88 -13.38
CA TYR A 63 -9.16 -5.42 -14.07
C TYR A 63 -8.15 -4.77 -13.11
N ILE A 64 -8.63 -3.96 -12.16
CA ILE A 64 -7.77 -3.38 -11.11
C ILE A 64 -7.12 -4.47 -10.26
N ALA A 65 -7.87 -5.49 -9.84
CA ALA A 65 -7.33 -6.61 -9.06
C ALA A 65 -6.20 -7.35 -9.80
N GLN A 66 -6.32 -7.50 -11.13
CA GLN A 66 -5.27 -8.09 -11.95
C GLN A 66 -4.00 -7.21 -11.98
N LEU A 67 -4.15 -5.90 -12.15
CA LEU A 67 -3.01 -4.96 -12.14
C LEU A 67 -2.31 -4.94 -10.78
N GLU A 68 -3.05 -5.03 -9.69
CA GLU A 68 -2.48 -5.13 -8.34
C GLU A 68 -1.63 -6.40 -8.17
N TYR A 69 -2.12 -7.54 -8.66
CA TYR A 69 -1.37 -8.78 -8.65
C TYR A 69 -0.06 -8.67 -9.43
N GLU A 70 -0.11 -8.09 -10.64
CA GLU A 70 1.09 -7.87 -11.46
C GLU A 70 2.08 -6.90 -10.80
N MET A 71 1.59 -5.85 -10.14
CA MET A 71 2.41 -4.89 -9.41
C MET A 71 3.14 -5.58 -8.25
N GLU A 72 2.43 -6.42 -7.49
CA GLU A 72 3.01 -7.16 -6.38
C GLU A 72 4.06 -8.16 -6.87
N LEU A 73 3.78 -8.88 -7.95
CA LEU A 73 4.73 -9.80 -8.58
C LEU A 73 5.99 -9.06 -9.04
N ALA A 74 5.85 -7.91 -9.69
CA ALA A 74 6.97 -7.05 -10.09
C ALA A 74 7.78 -6.59 -8.87
N ALA A 75 7.12 -6.20 -7.78
CA ALA A 75 7.79 -5.81 -6.53
C ALA A 75 8.57 -6.97 -5.89
N ARG A 76 8.00 -8.19 -5.88
CA ARG A 76 8.68 -9.41 -5.41
C ARG A 76 9.91 -9.74 -6.27
N ASN A 77 9.82 -9.50 -7.57
CA ASN A 77 10.91 -9.70 -8.53
C ASN A 77 11.92 -8.53 -8.56
N LEU A 78 11.81 -7.56 -7.64
CA LEU A 78 12.68 -6.37 -7.55
C LEU A 78 12.62 -5.45 -8.78
N GLN A 79 11.55 -5.55 -9.58
CA GLN A 79 11.29 -4.73 -10.77
C GLN A 79 10.51 -3.47 -10.36
N PHE A 80 11.16 -2.58 -9.61
CA PHE A 80 10.49 -1.42 -8.99
C PHE A 80 9.95 -0.40 -10.00
N GLU A 81 10.61 -0.20 -11.14
CA GLU A 81 10.12 0.67 -12.21
C GLU A 81 8.78 0.15 -12.75
N ARG A 82 8.70 -1.17 -12.99
CA ARG A 82 7.47 -1.80 -13.47
C ARG A 82 6.34 -1.74 -12.43
N ALA A 83 6.67 -1.95 -11.15
CA ALA A 83 5.70 -1.81 -10.08
C ALA A 83 5.19 -0.36 -9.94
N ALA A 84 6.05 0.64 -10.16
CA ALA A 84 5.65 2.05 -10.14
C ALA A 84 4.71 2.40 -11.30
N GLU A 85 5.00 1.92 -12.51
CA GLU A 85 4.11 2.07 -13.67
C GLU A 85 2.72 1.49 -13.40
N LEU A 86 2.66 0.27 -12.86
CA LEU A 86 1.40 -0.41 -12.55
C LEU A 86 0.62 0.31 -11.45
N ARG A 87 1.31 0.82 -10.42
CA ARG A 87 0.68 1.67 -9.39
C ARG A 87 0.04 2.92 -9.99
N ASP A 88 0.74 3.61 -10.89
CA ASP A 88 0.24 4.84 -11.49
C ASP A 88 -0.96 4.55 -12.42
N GLN A 89 -0.94 3.40 -13.11
CA GLN A 89 -2.11 2.92 -13.87
C GLN A 89 -3.31 2.63 -12.96
N ILE A 90 -3.11 1.97 -11.81
CA ILE A 90 -4.17 1.70 -10.84
C ILE A 90 -4.73 3.00 -10.26
N GLN A 91 -3.88 4.00 -9.97
CA GLN A 91 -4.34 5.32 -9.49
C GLN A 91 -5.19 6.06 -10.52
N ASN A 92 -4.83 5.98 -11.81
CA ASN A 92 -5.64 6.58 -12.88
C ASN A 92 -7.01 5.92 -13.01
N LEU A 93 -7.12 4.62 -12.71
CA LEU A 93 -8.38 3.88 -12.72
C LEU A 93 -9.19 4.07 -11.42
N LYS A 94 -8.53 4.36 -10.30
CA LYS A 94 -9.16 4.53 -8.98
C LYS A 94 -8.56 5.72 -8.22
N PRO A 95 -9.14 6.93 -8.38
CA PRO A 95 -8.71 8.12 -7.64
C PRO A 95 -9.13 8.00 -6.16
N GLY A 96 -8.30 7.34 -5.36
CA GLY A 96 -8.56 7.08 -3.93
C GLY A 96 -7.70 5.97 -3.32
N PHE A 97 -6.90 5.26 -4.13
CA PHE A 97 -6.03 4.19 -3.65
C PHE A 97 -4.82 4.67 -2.81
N VAL A 98 -4.49 5.96 -2.89
CA VAL A 98 -3.45 6.58 -2.06
C VAL A 98 -4.01 7.86 -1.45
N SER A 99 -4.61 7.73 -0.27
CA SER A 99 -4.84 8.82 0.69
C SER A 99 -4.50 8.32 2.08
#